data_AF-A0A316LWI5-F1
#
_entry.id   AF-A0A316LWI5-F1
#
_cell.length_a   1.000
_cell.length_b   1.000
_cell.length_c   1.000
_cell.angle_alpha   90.00
_cell.angle_beta   90.00
_cell.angle_gamma   90.00
#
_symmetry.space_group_name_H-M   'P 1'
#
loop_
_entity.id
_entity.type
_entity.pdbx_description
1 polymer ?
#
loop_
_entity_poly.entity_id
_entity_poly.type
_entity_poly.pdbx_seq_one_letter_code
_entity_poly.pdbx_strand_id
1 'polypeptide(L)'
;MFLLLLAAGCAAEPLPASDTPSAEPEVSDARSDVGDFSPPPTESIAYYTFEESVARATNIVEARCVERTFDGRNSRLRFEILSQLKGNVGAELTVVFPHHTYEVVAGEDRLRYSFSEGSCPYRPGMEYMLLLIEYDELYEPSVYYMTVSHVLIAKAFFEDGGDAAYIYGSQPAWQFSSGTADDFAGFADVAAYIRRLISENPSPGRVQKPDYIRSDDPAEILDGSPHFVRVRAEAFVSDYGYYAELWRCTVTETYKGGLAAEETEVLFLPGTVEAGGEYYILLKERLMESLPYRLSSKHSLYEADDPAAEVFLRMTEQSE
;
A
#
# COMPACT_ATOMS: atom_id res chain seq x y z
N MET A 1 39.15 27.93 36.86
CA MET A 1 38.94 27.82 38.33
C MET A 1 37.64 28.52 38.65
N PHE A 2 36.74 27.79 39.30
CA PHE A 2 35.39 28.10 39.79
C PHE A 2 35.04 29.57 40.09
N LEU A 3 33.80 29.96 39.77
CA LEU A 3 32.86 30.49 40.79
C LEU A 3 31.41 30.60 40.27
N LEU A 4 30.51 29.95 41.01
CA LEU A 4 29.06 30.20 41.09
C LEU A 4 28.79 31.57 41.77
N LEU A 5 27.66 32.23 41.44
CA LEU A 5 26.56 32.57 42.37
C LEU A 5 25.59 33.66 41.81
N LEU A 6 24.29 33.30 41.84
CA LEU A 6 23.09 34.07 42.23
C LEU A 6 22.66 35.35 41.49
N ALA A 7 21.39 35.38 41.07
CA ALA A 7 20.35 36.14 41.78
C ALA A 7 18.93 35.75 41.32
N ALA A 8 18.03 35.62 42.28
CA ALA A 8 16.58 35.48 42.07
C ALA A 8 15.88 36.78 42.51
N GLY A 9 14.75 37.07 41.87
CA GLY A 9 13.62 37.80 42.47
C GLY A 9 13.31 39.18 41.88
N CYS A 10 12.14 39.31 41.24
CA CYS A 10 11.07 40.22 41.66
C CYS A 10 9.85 40.10 40.71
N ALA A 11 8.65 40.03 41.30
CA ALA A 11 7.36 39.96 40.64
C ALA A 11 6.82 41.35 40.26
N ALA A 12 6.07 41.46 39.16
CA ALA A 12 5.02 42.45 38.93
C ALA A 12 4.18 42.10 37.68
N GLU A 13 2.86 42.16 37.81
CA GLU A 13 1.84 42.29 36.75
C GLU A 13 1.01 43.56 37.08
N PRO A 14 0.13 44.15 36.22
CA PRO A 14 -0.22 43.85 34.81
C PRO A 14 -0.54 45.08 33.88
N LEU A 15 -1.04 44.80 32.65
CA LEU A 15 -1.90 45.59 31.69
C LEU A 15 -1.27 46.61 30.71
N PRO A 16 -1.90 46.99 29.55
CA PRO A 16 -3.24 46.66 29.02
C PRO A 16 -3.33 46.23 27.53
N ALA A 17 -4.56 45.93 27.09
CA ALA A 17 -4.99 45.67 25.71
C ALA A 17 -4.78 46.85 24.75
N SER A 18 -4.57 46.55 23.46
CA SER A 18 -4.64 47.49 22.34
C SER A 18 -5.45 46.88 21.20
N ASP A 19 -6.32 47.71 20.64
CA ASP A 19 -7.30 47.43 19.59
C ASP A 19 -6.70 47.08 18.21
N THR A 20 -7.45 46.23 17.53
CA THR A 20 -7.49 45.72 16.13
C THR A 20 -7.10 46.69 14.97
N PRO A 21 -6.76 46.19 13.75
CA PRO A 21 -7.81 45.79 12.79
C PRO A 21 -7.55 44.57 11.88
N SER A 22 -8.69 44.00 11.46
CA SER A 22 -8.95 42.98 10.43
C SER A 22 -8.01 42.93 9.22
N ALA A 23 -7.70 41.70 8.80
CA ALA A 23 -7.54 41.31 7.41
C ALA A 23 -8.24 39.94 7.20
N GLU A 24 -8.76 39.77 6.00
CA GLU A 24 -9.84 38.86 5.54
C GLU A 24 -9.55 37.36 5.69
N PRO A 25 -10.59 36.49 5.72
CA PRO A 25 -10.39 35.04 5.72
C PRO A 25 -10.01 34.57 4.31
N GLU A 26 -8.83 33.97 4.16
CA GLU A 26 -8.54 33.13 3.00
C GLU A 26 -9.49 31.92 3.01
N VAL A 27 -10.29 31.83 1.97
CA VAL A 27 -11.19 30.72 1.68
C VAL A 27 -10.34 29.49 1.36
N SER A 28 -10.21 28.57 2.32
CA SER A 28 -9.76 27.22 2.02
C SER A 28 -10.94 26.43 1.48
N ASP A 29 -10.92 26.14 0.18
CA ASP A 29 -11.84 25.24 -0.51
C ASP A 29 -11.65 23.81 0.02
N ALA A 30 -12.33 23.49 1.12
CA ALA A 30 -12.44 22.13 1.63
C ALA A 30 -13.63 21.47 0.92
N ARG A 31 -13.37 20.82 -0.23
CA ARG A 31 -14.34 19.88 -0.80
C ARG A 31 -14.38 18.63 0.09
N SER A 32 -15.53 18.46 0.74
CA SER A 32 -15.86 17.34 1.61
C SER A 32 -16.46 16.20 0.78
N ASP A 33 -15.62 15.28 0.32
CA ASP A 33 -16.08 13.96 -0.13
C ASP A 33 -15.48 12.90 0.81
N VAL A 34 -16.09 12.76 1.98
CA VAL A 34 -15.82 11.63 2.88
C VAL A 34 -17.11 10.83 2.95
N GLY A 35 -17.14 9.76 2.16
CA GLY A 35 -18.16 8.72 2.29
C GLY A 35 -18.21 8.23 3.73
N ASP A 36 -19.44 7.97 4.18
CA ASP A 36 -19.79 7.54 5.53
C ASP A 36 -19.23 6.13 5.78
N PHE A 37 -17.93 6.05 6.05
CA PHE A 37 -17.29 4.82 6.50
C PHE A 37 -17.58 4.68 7.99
N SER A 38 -18.51 3.78 8.32
CA SER A 38 -18.68 3.29 9.68
C SER A 38 -17.31 3.01 10.29
N PRO A 39 -17.04 3.44 11.55
CA PRO A 39 -15.81 3.07 12.23
C PRO A 39 -15.68 1.55 12.14
N PRO A 40 -14.49 1.01 11.81
CA PRO A 40 -14.32 -0.43 11.76
C PRO A 40 -14.79 -0.97 13.12
N PRO A 41 -15.65 -2.01 13.12
CA PRO A 41 -16.11 -2.57 14.37
C PRO A 41 -14.88 -2.93 15.21
N THR A 42 -14.94 -2.72 16.52
CA THR A 42 -14.00 -3.30 17.50
C THR A 42 -14.17 -4.82 17.53
N GLU A 43 -13.98 -5.47 16.38
CA GLU A 43 -13.67 -6.87 16.27
C GLU A 43 -12.21 -7.02 16.71
N SER A 44 -11.92 -8.05 17.51
CA SER A 44 -10.56 -8.42 17.84
C SER A 44 -9.70 -8.41 16.57
N ILE A 45 -8.74 -7.51 16.46
CA ILE A 45 -7.71 -7.62 15.43
C ILE A 45 -7.13 -9.02 15.63
N ALA A 46 -7.37 -9.92 14.69
CA ALA A 46 -6.81 -11.26 14.75
C ALA A 46 -5.31 -11.12 14.58
N TYR A 47 -4.59 -11.00 15.71
CA TYR A 47 -3.15 -10.94 15.72
C TYR A 47 -2.62 -12.29 15.24
N TYR A 48 -1.94 -12.29 14.09
CA TYR A 48 -1.15 -13.42 13.65
C TYR A 48 -0.03 -13.72 14.65
N THR A 49 0.24 -15.00 14.85
CA THR A 49 1.47 -15.45 15.51
C THR A 49 2.68 -15.16 14.62
N PHE A 50 3.88 -15.30 15.17
CA PHE A 50 5.13 -15.19 14.41
C PHE A 50 5.21 -16.26 13.31
N GLU A 51 4.79 -17.50 13.62
CA GLU A 51 4.76 -18.62 12.67
C GLU A 51 3.76 -18.37 11.54
N GLU A 52 2.58 -17.84 11.87
CA GLU A 52 1.59 -17.42 10.87
C GLU A 52 2.13 -16.29 9.98
N SER A 53 2.90 -15.36 10.56
CA SER A 53 3.55 -14.28 9.81
C SER A 53 4.62 -14.82 8.85
N VAL A 54 5.45 -15.78 9.29
CA VAL A 54 6.44 -16.49 8.45
C VAL A 54 5.76 -17.30 7.34
N ALA A 55 4.66 -17.99 7.67
CA ALA A 55 3.90 -18.76 6.71
C ALA A 55 3.29 -17.86 5.62
N ARG A 56 2.73 -16.71 6.00
CA ARG A 56 2.10 -15.73 5.08
C ARG A 56 3.11 -14.97 4.23
N ALA A 57 4.33 -14.77 4.70
CA ALA A 57 5.36 -14.08 3.94
C ALA A 57 5.60 -14.79 2.59
N THR A 58 5.40 -14.08 1.50
CA THR A 58 5.73 -14.53 0.14
C THR A 58 7.25 -14.60 -0.06
N ASN A 59 7.96 -13.65 0.55
CA ASN A 59 9.41 -13.50 0.47
C ASN A 59 9.97 -13.23 1.86
N ILE A 60 11.13 -13.82 2.18
CA ILE A 60 11.86 -13.57 3.42
C ILE A 60 13.32 -13.35 3.07
N VAL A 61 13.84 -12.18 3.39
CA VAL A 61 15.17 -11.72 2.96
C VAL A 61 15.93 -11.04 4.08
N GLU A 62 17.24 -11.21 4.07
CA GLU A 62 18.16 -10.32 4.77
C GLU A 62 18.51 -9.19 3.81
N ALA A 63 18.30 -7.95 4.21
CA ALA A 63 18.44 -6.80 3.32
C ALA A 63 18.95 -5.56 4.05
N ARG A 64 19.64 -4.70 3.31
CA ARG A 64 20.10 -3.39 3.79
C ARG A 64 19.17 -2.30 3.27
N CYS A 65 18.65 -1.46 4.16
CA CYS A 65 17.90 -0.28 3.75
C CYS A 65 18.88 0.72 3.12
N VAL A 66 18.67 1.06 1.85
CA VAL A 66 19.55 1.98 1.10
C VAL A 66 18.96 3.38 1.11
N GLU A 67 17.65 3.47 0.99
CA GLU A 67 16.95 4.73 0.81
C GLU A 67 15.59 4.70 1.48
N ARG A 68 15.17 5.87 1.95
CA ARG A 68 13.85 6.09 2.52
C ARG A 68 13.34 7.44 2.03
N THR A 69 12.17 7.43 1.40
CA THR A 69 11.44 8.63 0.99
C THR A 69 10.04 8.58 1.60
N PHE A 70 9.50 9.74 1.98
CA PHE A 70 8.14 9.87 2.51
C PHE A 70 7.31 10.68 1.53
N ASP A 71 6.21 10.10 1.05
CA ASP A 71 5.33 10.72 0.05
C ASP A 71 4.18 11.53 0.68
N GLY A 72 4.22 11.74 2.00
CA GLY A 72 3.13 12.36 2.77
C GLY A 72 2.16 11.36 3.39
N ARG A 73 2.14 10.10 2.92
CA ARG A 73 1.28 9.03 3.43
C ARG A 73 2.06 7.80 3.87
N ASN A 74 2.99 7.35 3.02
CA ASN A 74 3.76 6.14 3.18
C ASN A 74 5.26 6.46 3.14
N SER A 75 6.06 5.66 3.84
CA SER A 75 7.49 5.61 3.56
C SER A 75 7.73 4.57 2.47
N ARG A 76 8.27 5.01 1.34
CA ARG A 76 8.82 4.14 0.29
C ARG A 76 10.30 3.88 0.63
N LEU A 77 10.64 2.62 0.79
CA LEU A 77 11.95 2.16 1.25
C LEU A 77 12.58 1.33 0.14
N ARG A 78 13.83 1.62 -0.21
CA ARG A 78 14.60 0.78 -1.14
C ARG A 78 15.56 -0.08 -0.35
N PHE A 79 15.54 -1.38 -0.63
CA PHE A 79 16.40 -2.36 0.03
C PHE A 79 17.29 -3.09 -0.98
N GLU A 80 18.55 -3.25 -0.63
CA GLU A 80 19.51 -4.14 -1.30
C GLU A 80 19.47 -5.51 -0.62
N ILE A 81 19.28 -6.57 -1.39
CA ILE A 81 19.19 -7.94 -0.87
C ILE A 81 20.58 -8.51 -0.61
N LEU A 82 20.81 -8.94 0.63
CA LEU A 82 22.06 -9.57 1.08
C LEU A 82 21.97 -11.09 1.02
N SER A 83 20.83 -11.64 1.44
CA SER A 83 20.53 -13.07 1.33
C SER A 83 19.02 -13.33 1.30
N GLN A 84 18.62 -14.50 0.79
CA GLN A 84 17.21 -14.86 0.64
C GLN A 84 16.94 -16.21 1.31
N LEU A 85 15.93 -16.24 2.18
CA LEU A 85 15.49 -17.42 2.91
C LEU A 85 14.24 -18.04 2.28
N LYS A 86 13.36 -17.22 1.68
CA LYS A 86 12.11 -17.64 1.04
C LYS A 86 11.76 -16.70 -0.12
N GLY A 87 11.13 -17.26 -1.15
CA GLY A 87 10.65 -16.49 -2.31
C GLY A 87 11.72 -16.33 -3.39
N ASN A 88 11.52 -15.38 -4.29
CA ASN A 88 12.44 -15.07 -5.39
C ASN A 88 12.32 -13.60 -5.79
N VAL A 89 13.14 -12.75 -5.17
CA VAL A 89 13.24 -11.32 -5.50
C VAL A 89 14.56 -11.00 -6.21
N GLY A 90 14.57 -9.90 -6.95
CA GLY A 90 15.79 -9.36 -7.56
C GLY A 90 16.80 -8.86 -6.51
N ALA A 91 17.92 -8.30 -6.99
CA ALA A 91 18.95 -7.74 -6.12
C ALA A 91 18.48 -6.55 -5.27
N GLU A 92 17.42 -5.88 -5.69
CA GLU A 92 16.79 -4.78 -4.96
C GLU A 92 15.27 -4.95 -4.94
N LEU A 93 14.62 -4.38 -3.92
CA LEU A 93 13.17 -4.29 -3.85
C LEU A 93 12.70 -2.98 -3.19
N THR A 94 11.43 -2.65 -3.45
CA THR A 94 10.73 -1.52 -2.83
C THR A 94 9.79 -2.05 -1.74
N VAL A 95 9.98 -1.60 -0.51
CA VAL A 95 9.05 -1.84 0.61
C VAL A 95 8.24 -0.58 0.88
N VAL A 96 6.93 -0.70 0.97
CA VAL A 96 6.04 0.38 1.39
C VAL A 96 5.70 0.16 2.86
N PHE A 97 6.07 1.14 3.69
CA PHE A 97 5.66 1.20 5.09
C PHE A 97 4.55 2.25 5.25
N PRO A 98 3.31 1.84 5.53
CA PRO A 98 2.22 2.78 5.69
C PRO A 98 2.28 3.46 7.04
N HIS A 99 2.10 4.78 7.05
CA HIS A 99 1.92 5.52 8.29
C HIS A 99 0.41 5.62 8.54
N HIS A 100 -0.08 5.03 9.64
CA HIS A 100 -1.46 5.22 10.05
C HIS A 100 -1.48 5.62 11.52
N THR A 101 -1.90 6.84 11.80
CA THR A 101 -2.27 7.26 13.15
C THR A 101 -3.76 7.56 13.14
N TYR A 102 -4.50 6.87 14.00
CA TYR A 102 -5.92 7.15 14.21
C TYR A 102 -6.04 8.24 15.26
N GLU A 103 -6.53 9.41 14.87
CA GLU A 103 -6.87 10.48 15.79
C GLU A 103 -8.39 10.53 15.96
N VAL A 104 -8.85 10.29 17.18
CA VAL A 104 -10.24 10.48 17.56
C VAL A 104 -10.43 11.96 17.87
N VAL A 105 -11.18 12.67 17.03
CA VAL A 105 -11.45 14.09 17.26
C VAL A 105 -12.64 14.21 18.21
N ALA A 106 -12.40 14.75 19.41
CA ALA A 106 -13.46 14.96 20.38
C ALA A 106 -14.55 15.89 19.82
N GLY A 107 -15.80 15.42 19.81
CA GLY A 107 -16.96 16.19 19.36
C GLY A 107 -17.33 15.99 17.88
N GLU A 108 -16.64 15.13 17.15
CA GLU A 108 -17.01 14.75 15.78
C GLU A 108 -17.14 13.21 15.68
N ASP A 109 -18.17 12.70 15.00
CA ASP A 109 -18.34 11.26 14.71
C ASP A 109 -17.40 10.77 13.59
N ARG A 110 -16.22 11.40 13.44
CA ARG A 110 -15.25 11.07 12.40
C ARG A 110 -13.87 10.79 12.98
N LEU A 111 -13.25 9.72 12.50
CA LEU A 111 -11.83 9.45 12.71
C LEU A 111 -11.02 10.33 11.76
N ARG A 112 -10.03 11.07 12.28
CA ARG A 112 -9.01 11.71 11.43
C ARG A 112 -7.79 10.82 11.35
N TYR A 113 -7.26 10.70 10.14
CA TYR A 113 -6.00 10.01 9.91
C TYR A 113 -4.89 11.06 9.93
N SER A 114 -3.91 10.90 10.83
CA SER A 114 -2.70 11.69 10.82
C SER A 114 -1.49 10.82 10.45
N PHE A 115 -0.59 11.38 9.63
CA PHE A 115 0.58 10.69 9.11
C PHE A 115 1.81 11.30 9.78
N SER A 116 2.62 10.50 10.47
CA SER A 116 3.84 10.98 11.12
C SER A 116 5.05 10.23 10.60
N GLU A 117 5.92 10.93 9.87
CA GLU A 117 7.17 10.37 9.34
C GLU A 117 7.98 9.64 10.43
N GLY A 118 7.94 10.12 11.67
CA GLY A 118 8.65 9.52 12.80
C GLY A 118 8.31 8.05 13.12
N SER A 119 7.22 7.50 12.57
CA SER A 119 6.77 6.14 12.92
C SER A 119 7.47 5.01 12.16
N CYS A 120 8.15 5.31 11.03
CA CYS A 120 8.83 4.27 10.26
C CYS A 120 10.17 3.88 10.92
N PRO A 121 10.35 2.60 11.33
CA PRO A 121 11.54 2.15 12.06
C PRO A 121 12.76 1.88 11.17
N TYR A 122 12.58 1.87 9.84
CA TYR A 122 13.63 1.54 8.89
C TYR A 122 14.52 2.77 8.60
N ARG A 123 15.83 2.57 8.70
CA ARG A 123 16.84 3.62 8.56
C ARG A 123 17.87 3.24 7.48
N PRO A 124 18.19 4.16 6.55
CA PRO A 124 19.27 3.93 5.58
C PRO A 124 20.59 3.50 6.24
N GLY A 125 21.28 2.56 5.62
CA GLY A 125 22.52 1.94 6.08
C GLY A 125 22.34 0.73 7.01
N MET A 126 21.14 0.52 7.56
CA MET A 126 20.88 -0.56 8.52
C MET A 126 20.44 -1.86 7.84
N GLU A 127 20.77 -2.99 8.45
CA GLU A 127 20.44 -4.34 7.97
C GLU A 127 19.28 -4.97 8.77
N TYR A 128 18.38 -5.65 8.05
CA TYR A 128 17.14 -6.20 8.59
C TYR A 128 16.86 -7.59 8.04
N MET A 129 16.14 -8.40 8.81
CA MET A 129 15.41 -9.56 8.29
C MET A 129 13.97 -9.12 8.00
N LEU A 130 13.55 -9.18 6.75
CA LEU A 130 12.25 -8.73 6.29
C LEU A 130 11.35 -9.92 5.96
N LEU A 131 10.19 -9.98 6.60
CA LEU A 131 9.10 -10.89 6.24
C LEU A 131 8.13 -10.11 5.36
N LEU A 132 8.04 -10.45 4.08
CA LEU A 132 7.39 -9.64 3.07
C LEU A 132 6.21 -10.35 2.40
N ILE A 133 5.10 -9.64 2.26
CA ILE A 133 4.05 -9.96 1.29
C ILE A 133 4.26 -9.09 0.06
N GLU A 134 4.26 -9.74 -1.08
CA GLU A 134 4.30 -9.12 -2.39
C GLU A 134 2.93 -8.55 -2.77
N TYR A 135 2.92 -7.29 -3.18
CA TYR A 135 1.79 -6.60 -3.75
C TYR A 135 2.13 -6.20 -5.17
N ASP A 136 1.28 -6.62 -6.10
CA ASP A 136 1.31 -6.11 -7.46
C ASP A 136 -0.07 -5.58 -7.77
N GLU A 137 -0.22 -4.29 -7.52
CA GLU A 137 -1.47 -3.61 -7.75
C GLU A 137 -1.48 -3.05 -9.18
N LEU A 138 -2.65 -3.09 -9.79
CA LEU A 138 -2.88 -2.64 -11.17
C LEU A 138 -2.33 -1.24 -11.45
N TYR A 139 -2.54 -0.31 -10.52
CA TYR A 139 -2.17 1.10 -10.67
C TYR A 139 -0.78 1.43 -10.14
N GLU A 140 -0.07 0.45 -9.57
CA GLU A 140 1.31 0.65 -9.13
C GLU A 140 2.27 0.30 -10.28
N PRO A 141 3.23 1.20 -10.60
CA PRO A 141 4.12 1.05 -11.75
C PRO A 141 5.05 -0.16 -11.62
N SER A 142 5.27 -0.64 -10.39
CA SER A 142 6.11 -1.79 -10.08
C SER A 142 5.55 -2.56 -8.90
N VAL A 143 5.87 -3.86 -8.86
CA VAL A 143 5.68 -4.69 -7.67
C VAL A 143 6.32 -4.00 -6.46
N TYR A 144 5.60 -3.97 -5.34
CA TYR A 144 6.13 -3.51 -4.07
C TYR A 144 5.82 -4.53 -2.98
N TYR A 145 6.48 -4.37 -1.85
CA TYR A 145 6.38 -5.30 -0.74
C TYR A 145 5.91 -4.57 0.50
N MET A 146 5.21 -5.27 1.39
CA MET A 146 4.89 -4.78 2.73
C MET A 146 5.30 -5.81 3.76
N THR A 147 5.67 -5.34 4.94
CA THR A 147 6.06 -6.21 6.05
C THR A 147 4.83 -6.92 6.62
N VAL A 148 4.92 -8.23 6.82
CA VAL A 148 3.85 -8.99 7.47
C VAL A 148 3.75 -8.58 8.94
N SER A 149 2.55 -8.25 9.42
CA SER A 149 2.27 -7.96 10.84
C SER A 149 3.17 -6.90 11.49
N HIS A 150 3.76 -6.00 10.68
CA HIS A 150 4.79 -5.05 11.11
C HIS A 150 5.94 -5.71 11.88
N VAL A 151 6.33 -6.94 11.49
CA VAL A 151 7.51 -7.61 12.05
C VAL A 151 8.75 -6.78 11.72
N LEU A 152 9.49 -6.42 12.77
CA LEU A 152 10.74 -5.68 12.69
C LEU A 152 11.83 -6.52 13.31
N ILE A 153 12.81 -6.94 12.53
CA ILE A 153 14.00 -7.67 13.01
C ILE A 153 15.22 -6.93 12.50
N ALA A 154 15.84 -6.11 13.35
CA ALA A 154 16.97 -5.27 12.98
C ALA A 154 18.27 -5.85 13.51
N LYS A 155 19.24 -6.10 12.64
CA LYS A 155 20.49 -6.81 12.99
C LYS A 155 21.29 -6.07 14.07
N ALA A 156 21.44 -4.75 13.93
CA ALA A 156 22.19 -3.92 14.88
C ALA A 156 21.56 -3.90 16.29
N PHE A 157 20.24 -4.08 16.42
CA PHE A 157 19.59 -4.02 17.73
C PHE A 157 19.98 -5.22 18.61
N PHE A 158 20.35 -6.36 18.00
CA PHE A 158 20.89 -7.50 18.72
C PHE A 158 22.30 -7.23 19.26
N GLU A 159 23.09 -6.42 18.56
CA GLU A 159 24.46 -6.08 18.96
C GLU A 159 24.48 -5.13 20.17
N ASP A 160 23.43 -4.32 20.32
CA ASP A 160 23.25 -3.35 21.41
C ASP A 160 22.60 -3.95 22.68
N GLY A 161 22.22 -5.25 22.67
CA GLY A 161 21.69 -5.97 23.83
C GLY A 161 20.25 -5.62 24.22
N GLY A 162 19.47 -5.00 23.32
CA GLY A 162 18.03 -4.75 23.50
C GLY A 162 17.15 -5.83 22.86
N ASP A 163 15.84 -5.78 23.12
CA ASP A 163 14.87 -6.54 22.32
C ASP A 163 14.98 -6.07 20.86
N ALA A 164 15.31 -6.99 19.95
CA ALA A 164 15.72 -6.64 18.59
C ALA A 164 14.78 -7.16 17.50
N ALA A 165 13.79 -7.96 17.92
CA ALA A 165 12.70 -8.48 17.10
C ALA A 165 11.36 -8.11 17.72
N TYR A 166 10.57 -7.30 17.01
CA TYR A 166 9.25 -6.87 17.43
C TYR A 166 8.18 -7.27 16.43
N ILE A 167 6.96 -7.44 16.92
CA ILE A 167 5.75 -7.59 16.11
C ILE A 167 4.71 -6.55 16.55
N TYR A 168 3.87 -6.11 15.60
CA TYR A 168 2.88 -5.03 15.82
C TYR A 168 3.52 -3.74 16.38
N GLY A 169 4.77 -3.47 16.00
CA GLY A 169 5.50 -2.24 16.33
C GLY A 169 5.78 -2.00 17.82
N SER A 170 5.52 -2.96 18.72
CA SER A 170 5.59 -2.68 20.16
C SER A 170 5.94 -3.83 21.09
N GLN A 171 5.74 -5.09 20.70
CA GLN A 171 5.95 -6.23 21.60
C GLN A 171 7.06 -7.17 21.09
N PRO A 172 7.86 -7.79 21.96
CA PRO A 172 8.86 -8.77 21.57
C PRO A 172 8.26 -9.93 20.78
N ALA A 173 8.87 -10.29 19.65
CA ALA A 173 8.33 -11.29 18.73
C ALA A 173 8.13 -12.68 19.37
N TRP A 174 8.99 -13.05 20.34
CA TRP A 174 8.88 -14.33 21.07
C TRP A 174 7.57 -14.48 21.85
N GLN A 175 6.92 -13.39 22.25
CA GLN A 175 5.62 -13.44 22.95
C GLN A 175 4.47 -13.88 22.03
N PHE A 176 4.67 -13.78 20.73
CA PHE A 176 3.72 -14.19 19.70
C PHE A 176 4.16 -15.49 19.02
N SER A 177 5.06 -16.24 19.65
CA SER A 177 5.65 -17.45 19.09
C SER A 177 5.54 -18.61 20.07
N SER A 178 5.48 -19.82 19.50
CA SER A 178 5.69 -21.09 20.19
C SER A 178 7.17 -21.37 20.54
N GLY A 179 8.10 -20.58 20.00
CA GLY A 179 9.50 -20.59 20.37
C GLY A 179 9.77 -19.98 21.75
N THR A 180 11.05 -19.95 22.12
CA THR A 180 11.53 -19.43 23.39
C THR A 180 12.29 -18.12 23.19
N ALA A 181 12.57 -17.39 24.26
CA ALA A 181 13.42 -16.19 24.17
C ALA A 181 14.81 -16.47 23.56
N ASP A 182 15.34 -17.70 23.73
CA ASP A 182 16.64 -18.10 23.16
C ASP A 182 16.60 -18.16 21.63
N ASP A 183 15.46 -18.54 21.02
CA ASP A 183 15.25 -18.50 19.57
C ASP A 183 15.27 -17.05 19.03
N PHE A 184 15.18 -16.05 19.91
CA PHE A 184 15.19 -14.62 19.60
C PHE A 184 16.33 -13.85 20.30
N ALA A 185 17.36 -14.54 20.81
CA ALA A 185 18.47 -13.91 21.51
C ALA A 185 19.47 -13.23 20.56
N GLY A 186 19.57 -13.70 19.32
CA GLY A 186 20.50 -13.20 18.31
C GLY A 186 19.91 -13.23 16.91
N PHE A 187 20.46 -12.41 16.01
CA PHE A 187 20.03 -12.38 14.61
C PHE A 187 20.15 -13.75 13.93
N ALA A 188 21.23 -14.48 14.22
CA ALA A 188 21.46 -15.82 13.69
C ALA A 188 20.44 -16.84 14.22
N ASP A 189 20.02 -16.70 15.48
CA ASP A 189 19.05 -17.58 16.13
C ASP A 189 17.66 -17.38 15.53
N VAL A 190 17.24 -16.12 15.35
CA VAL A 190 15.98 -15.79 14.66
C VAL A 190 15.99 -16.32 13.22
N ALA A 191 17.09 -16.15 12.50
CA ALA A 191 17.24 -16.66 11.14
C ALA A 191 17.16 -18.21 11.11
N ALA A 192 17.78 -18.89 12.08
CA ALA A 192 17.69 -20.35 12.20
C ALA A 192 16.26 -20.80 12.52
N TYR A 193 15.56 -20.08 13.39
CA TYR A 193 14.18 -20.38 13.73
C TYR A 193 13.25 -20.22 12.54
N ILE A 194 13.37 -19.11 11.79
CA ILE A 194 12.62 -18.90 10.55
C ILE A 194 12.89 -20.02 9.54
N ARG A 195 14.16 -20.42 9.35
CA ARG A 195 14.50 -21.55 8.45
C ARG A 195 13.84 -22.85 8.87
N ARG A 196 13.79 -23.16 10.17
CA ARG A 196 13.04 -24.30 10.71
C ARG A 196 11.57 -24.22 10.33
N LEU A 197 10.91 -23.08 10.59
CA LEU A 197 9.49 -22.87 10.28
C LEU A 197 9.19 -23.04 8.79
N ILE A 198 10.04 -22.49 7.90
CA ILE A 198 9.92 -22.66 6.44
C ILE A 198 10.02 -24.14 6.05
N SER A 199 10.94 -24.88 6.65
CA SER A 199 11.12 -26.30 6.35
C SER A 199 9.99 -27.20 6.85
N GLU A 200 9.40 -26.86 8.00
CA GLU A 200 8.30 -27.61 8.63
C GLU A 200 6.96 -27.32 7.95
N ASN A 201 6.73 -26.05 7.56
CA ASN A 201 5.55 -25.61 6.85
C ASN A 201 5.98 -24.79 5.63
N PRO A 202 6.33 -25.45 4.51
CA PRO A 202 6.58 -24.78 3.25
C PRO A 202 5.25 -24.22 2.76
N SER A 203 4.85 -23.06 3.28
CA SER A 203 3.67 -22.36 2.82
C SER A 203 3.85 -22.09 1.32
N PRO A 204 2.83 -22.39 0.48
CA PRO A 204 2.88 -22.05 -0.92
C PRO A 204 3.06 -20.54 -0.99
N GLY A 205 4.20 -20.06 -1.47
CA GLY A 205 4.64 -18.65 -1.40
C GLY A 205 3.70 -17.65 -2.08
N ARG A 206 2.52 -18.08 -2.54
CA ARG A 206 1.46 -17.28 -3.13
C ARG A 206 0.14 -18.05 -2.98
N VAL A 207 -0.75 -17.65 -2.06
CA VAL A 207 -2.16 -18.04 -2.10
C VAL A 207 -2.96 -16.84 -2.54
N GLN A 208 -2.96 -16.55 -3.84
CA GLN A 208 -4.08 -15.87 -4.48
C GLN A 208 -4.29 -16.53 -5.85
N LYS A 209 -5.57 -16.81 -6.13
CA LYS A 209 -6.17 -17.35 -7.37
C LYS A 209 -5.57 -16.71 -8.64
N PRO A 210 -5.73 -17.29 -9.85
CA PRO A 210 -5.01 -16.84 -11.04
C PRO A 210 -4.92 -15.32 -11.11
N ASP A 211 -3.69 -14.82 -11.09
CA ASP A 211 -3.39 -13.41 -10.97
C ASP A 211 -3.53 -12.77 -12.34
N TYR A 212 -4.77 -12.70 -12.84
CA TYR A 212 -5.08 -12.13 -14.14
C TYR A 212 -4.65 -10.66 -14.25
N ILE A 213 -4.40 -9.98 -13.11
CA ILE A 213 -3.85 -8.63 -13.07
C ILE A 213 -2.46 -8.58 -13.72
N ARG A 214 -1.70 -9.68 -13.63
CA ARG A 214 -0.36 -9.84 -14.23
C ARG A 214 -0.31 -10.78 -15.43
N SER A 215 -1.40 -11.52 -15.67
CA SER A 215 -1.42 -12.50 -16.75
C SER A 215 -1.22 -11.82 -18.08
N ASP A 216 -0.39 -12.42 -18.93
CA ASP A 216 -0.22 -12.09 -20.33
C ASP A 216 -1.05 -13.01 -21.24
N ASP A 217 -1.76 -14.00 -20.67
CA ASP A 217 -2.68 -14.88 -21.39
C ASP A 217 -4.03 -14.17 -21.59
N PRO A 218 -4.42 -13.83 -22.84
CA PRO A 218 -5.70 -13.18 -23.12
C PRO A 218 -6.91 -13.97 -22.61
N ALA A 219 -6.84 -15.30 -22.55
CA ALA A 219 -7.94 -16.12 -22.06
C ALA A 219 -8.14 -15.93 -20.55
N GLU A 220 -7.07 -15.89 -19.76
CA GLU A 220 -7.14 -15.65 -18.31
C GLU A 220 -7.59 -14.23 -17.99
N ILE A 221 -7.08 -13.23 -18.72
CA ILE A 221 -7.50 -11.83 -18.57
C ILE A 221 -8.99 -11.70 -18.90
N LEU A 222 -9.44 -12.27 -20.02
CA LEU A 222 -10.84 -12.18 -20.43
C LEU A 222 -11.74 -12.87 -19.42
N ASP A 223 -11.40 -14.07 -18.94
CA ASP A 223 -12.17 -14.80 -17.91
C ASP A 223 -12.29 -13.97 -16.61
N GLY A 224 -11.19 -13.38 -16.16
CA GLY A 224 -11.13 -12.51 -14.98
C GLY A 224 -11.80 -11.14 -15.13
N SER A 225 -12.28 -10.81 -16.33
CA SER A 225 -12.90 -9.52 -16.67
C SER A 225 -14.42 -9.65 -16.88
N PRO A 226 -15.25 -9.16 -15.94
CA PRO A 226 -16.71 -9.11 -16.09
C PRO A 226 -17.19 -8.32 -17.31
N HIS A 227 -16.44 -7.28 -17.71
CA HIS A 227 -16.78 -6.47 -18.88
C HIS A 227 -15.60 -6.35 -19.86
N PHE A 228 -15.94 -6.35 -21.15
CA PHE A 228 -15.05 -5.99 -22.25
C PHE A 228 -15.82 -5.06 -23.18
N VAL A 229 -15.35 -3.82 -23.30
CA VAL A 229 -16.08 -2.74 -23.97
C VAL A 229 -15.13 -1.88 -24.80
N ARG A 230 -15.67 -1.20 -25.80
CA ARG A 230 -15.03 -0.06 -26.44
C ARG A 230 -15.57 1.22 -25.83
N VAL A 231 -14.67 2.13 -25.49
CA VAL A 231 -15.03 3.44 -24.94
C VAL A 231 -14.37 4.56 -25.74
N ARG A 232 -14.97 5.74 -25.68
CA ARG A 232 -14.32 7.00 -26.03
C ARG A 232 -14.03 7.78 -24.76
N ALA A 233 -12.78 8.19 -24.55
CA ALA A 233 -12.40 9.04 -23.43
C ALA A 233 -12.86 10.48 -23.72
N GLU A 234 -13.78 11.01 -22.91
CA GLU A 234 -14.38 12.33 -23.16
C GLU A 234 -13.60 13.44 -22.47
N ALA A 235 -13.34 13.27 -21.17
CA ALA A 235 -12.70 14.30 -20.36
C ALA A 235 -11.97 13.73 -19.14
N PHE A 236 -10.80 14.31 -18.86
CA PHE A 236 -10.13 14.16 -17.58
C PHE A 236 -10.98 14.79 -16.48
N VAL A 237 -11.18 14.06 -15.38
CA VAL A 237 -11.96 14.52 -14.22
C VAL A 237 -11.02 14.98 -13.10
N SER A 238 -10.12 14.09 -12.67
CA SER A 238 -9.20 14.36 -11.58
C SER A 238 -8.11 13.31 -11.48
N ASP A 239 -6.99 13.67 -10.86
CA ASP A 239 -6.02 12.69 -10.38
C ASP A 239 -6.62 11.89 -9.22
N TYR A 240 -6.40 10.57 -9.22
CA TYR A 240 -6.78 9.67 -8.14
C TYR A 240 -5.50 9.22 -7.40
N GLY A 241 -4.92 10.17 -6.66
CA GLY A 241 -3.58 10.01 -6.09
C GLY A 241 -2.48 10.11 -7.14
N TYR A 242 -1.32 9.50 -6.87
CA TYR A 242 -0.18 9.51 -7.82
C TYR A 242 -0.26 8.41 -8.89
N TYR A 243 -1.22 7.49 -8.77
CA TYR A 243 -1.16 6.17 -9.40
C TYR A 243 -2.23 5.95 -10.47
N ALA A 244 -3.27 6.79 -10.52
CA ALA A 244 -4.34 6.67 -11.48
C ALA A 244 -4.95 8.02 -11.81
N GLU A 245 -5.53 8.13 -13.00
CA GLU A 245 -6.31 9.27 -13.44
C GLU A 245 -7.77 8.85 -13.62
N LEU A 246 -8.69 9.67 -13.12
CA LEU A 246 -10.13 9.47 -13.31
C LEU A 246 -10.57 10.17 -14.60
N TRP A 247 -11.18 9.39 -15.48
CA TRP A 247 -11.68 9.87 -16.77
C TRP A 247 -13.16 9.57 -16.94
N ARG A 248 -13.89 10.55 -17.47
CA ARG A 248 -15.23 10.35 -18.00
C ARG A 248 -15.13 9.76 -19.39
N CYS A 249 -15.82 8.66 -19.61
CA CYS A 249 -15.85 7.93 -20.86
C CYS A 249 -17.28 7.70 -21.32
N THR A 250 -17.47 7.56 -22.63
CA THR A 250 -18.72 7.06 -23.21
C THR A 250 -18.49 5.64 -23.69
N VAL A 251 -19.30 4.68 -23.24
CA VAL A 251 -19.28 3.31 -23.80
C VAL A 251 -19.88 3.35 -25.21
N THR A 252 -19.06 3.02 -26.21
CA THR A 252 -19.48 3.03 -27.62
C THR A 252 -19.91 1.65 -28.10
N GLU A 253 -19.33 0.59 -27.54
CA GLU A 253 -19.66 -0.80 -27.88
C GLU A 253 -19.37 -1.73 -26.71
N THR A 254 -20.14 -2.81 -26.60
CA THR A 254 -20.03 -3.78 -25.50
C THR A 254 -19.90 -5.19 -26.07
N TYR A 255 -18.80 -5.87 -25.77
CA TYR A 255 -18.47 -7.22 -26.26
C TYR A 255 -18.63 -8.29 -25.19
N LYS A 256 -18.46 -7.91 -23.91
CA LYS A 256 -18.72 -8.77 -22.75
C LYS A 256 -19.29 -7.95 -21.61
N GLY A 257 -20.24 -8.56 -20.88
CA GLY A 257 -20.90 -7.95 -19.73
C GLY A 257 -21.97 -6.94 -20.14
N GLY A 258 -23.02 -6.76 -19.36
CA GLY A 258 -24.18 -5.93 -19.73
C GLY A 258 -23.99 -4.43 -19.52
N LEU A 259 -22.79 -3.88 -19.78
CA LEU A 259 -22.56 -2.44 -19.60
C LEU A 259 -23.29 -1.68 -20.71
N ALA A 260 -24.24 -0.82 -20.33
CA ALA A 260 -25.02 -0.05 -21.29
C ALA A 260 -24.15 1.00 -21.99
N ALA A 261 -24.57 1.43 -23.18
CA ALA A 261 -23.98 2.56 -23.87
C ALA A 261 -24.34 3.86 -23.14
N GLU A 262 -23.59 4.17 -22.09
CA GLU A 262 -23.80 5.32 -21.22
C GLU A 262 -22.47 5.99 -20.85
N GLU A 263 -22.59 7.20 -20.27
CA GLU A 263 -21.44 7.86 -19.64
C GLU A 263 -21.04 7.10 -18.38
N THR A 264 -19.75 6.83 -18.26
CA THR A 264 -19.18 6.11 -17.14
C THR A 264 -17.84 6.72 -16.73
N GLU A 265 -17.45 6.50 -15.48
CA GLU A 265 -16.16 6.92 -14.98
C GLU A 265 -15.25 5.70 -14.85
N VAL A 266 -14.03 5.83 -15.34
CA VAL A 266 -13.01 4.77 -15.37
C VAL A 266 -11.69 5.34 -14.86
N LEU A 267 -11.01 4.55 -14.04
CA LEU A 267 -9.63 4.83 -13.62
C LEU A 267 -8.65 4.24 -14.64
N PHE A 268 -7.75 5.08 -15.14
CA PHE A 268 -6.65 4.70 -16.02
C PHE A 268 -5.29 4.94 -15.36
N LEU A 269 -4.25 4.32 -15.92
CA LEU A 269 -2.89 4.68 -15.57
C LEU A 269 -2.60 6.12 -16.08
N PRO A 270 -1.81 6.92 -15.34
CA PRO A 270 -1.55 8.29 -15.76
C PRO A 270 -0.91 8.40 -17.14
N GLY A 271 -1.44 9.30 -17.97
CA GLY A 271 -0.94 9.53 -19.33
C GLY A 271 -1.16 8.41 -20.35
N THR A 272 -2.01 7.41 -20.07
CA THR A 272 -2.30 6.32 -21.03
C THR A 272 -3.53 6.57 -21.90
N VAL A 273 -4.28 7.65 -21.65
CA VAL A 273 -5.45 8.03 -22.43
C VAL A 273 -5.45 9.53 -22.69
N GLU A 274 -6.08 9.93 -23.79
CA GLU A 274 -6.29 11.33 -24.17
C GLU A 274 -7.74 11.61 -24.57
N ALA A 275 -8.17 12.86 -24.41
CA ALA A 275 -9.52 13.30 -24.74
C ALA A 275 -9.81 13.13 -26.24
N GLY A 276 -10.94 12.50 -26.55
CA GLY A 276 -11.37 12.13 -27.89
C GLY A 276 -10.84 10.79 -28.39
N GLY A 277 -9.87 10.17 -27.69
CA GLY A 277 -9.34 8.86 -28.04
C GLY A 277 -10.36 7.74 -27.83
N GLU A 278 -10.26 6.69 -28.64
CA GLU A 278 -11.08 5.47 -28.52
C GLU A 278 -10.22 4.28 -28.12
N TYR A 279 -10.72 3.49 -27.18
CA TYR A 279 -9.97 2.43 -26.53
C TYR A 279 -10.82 1.19 -26.31
N TYR A 280 -10.21 0.03 -26.47
CA TYR A 280 -10.71 -1.25 -25.99
C TYR A 280 -10.27 -1.45 -24.55
N ILE A 281 -11.22 -1.69 -23.64
CA ILE A 281 -10.93 -1.84 -22.22
C ILE A 281 -11.60 -3.06 -21.61
N LEU A 282 -10.86 -3.77 -20.75
CA LEU A 282 -11.40 -4.84 -19.91
C LEU A 282 -11.52 -4.35 -18.47
N LEU A 283 -12.72 -4.45 -17.90
CA LEU A 283 -13.05 -3.86 -16.61
C LEU A 283 -13.37 -4.93 -15.57
N LYS A 284 -12.96 -4.65 -14.33
CA LYS A 284 -13.41 -5.37 -13.14
C LYS A 284 -14.77 -4.85 -12.67
N GLU A 285 -15.50 -5.69 -11.93
CA GLU A 285 -16.70 -5.28 -11.19
C GLU A 285 -16.45 -4.02 -10.35
N ARG A 286 -17.44 -3.12 -10.38
CA ARG A 286 -17.50 -2.00 -9.44
C ARG A 286 -17.67 -2.53 -8.02
N LEU A 287 -16.93 -1.96 -7.08
CA LEU A 287 -17.10 -2.28 -5.65
C LEU A 287 -18.46 -1.79 -5.12
N MET A 288 -18.93 -0.67 -5.66
CA MET A 288 -20.24 -0.07 -5.40
C MET A 288 -20.60 0.83 -6.59
N GLU A 289 -21.89 1.06 -6.83
CA GLU A 289 -22.37 1.80 -7.99
C GLU A 289 -21.78 3.22 -8.11
N SER A 290 -21.51 3.87 -6.97
CA SER A 290 -20.95 5.22 -6.87
C SER A 290 -19.44 5.31 -7.11
N LEU A 291 -18.73 4.19 -7.20
CA LEU A 291 -17.28 4.20 -7.47
C LEU A 291 -17.00 4.00 -8.96
N PRO A 292 -15.90 4.58 -9.48
CA PRO A 292 -15.52 4.41 -10.87
C PRO A 292 -15.17 2.94 -11.18
N TYR A 293 -15.30 2.57 -12.45
CA TYR A 293 -14.76 1.30 -12.94
C TYR A 293 -13.23 1.32 -12.88
N ARG A 294 -12.66 0.12 -12.82
CA ARG A 294 -11.22 -0.10 -12.82
C ARG A 294 -10.88 -1.10 -13.91
N LEU A 295 -9.73 -0.94 -14.53
CA LEU A 295 -9.20 -1.98 -15.42
C LEU A 295 -9.08 -3.31 -14.66
N SER A 296 -9.16 -4.43 -15.36
CA SER A 296 -9.02 -5.76 -14.74
C SER A 296 -7.56 -6.19 -14.61
N SER A 297 -6.70 -5.75 -15.52
CA SER A 297 -5.30 -6.15 -15.63
C SER A 297 -4.43 -5.02 -16.17
N LYS A 298 -3.10 -5.14 -16.00
CA LYS A 298 -2.12 -4.26 -16.65
C LYS A 298 -2.18 -4.37 -18.18
N HIS A 299 -2.79 -5.44 -18.69
CA HIS A 299 -3.02 -5.70 -20.11
C HIS A 299 -4.51 -5.58 -20.48
N SER A 300 -5.19 -4.56 -19.96
CA SER A 300 -6.63 -4.33 -20.16
C SER A 300 -6.97 -3.01 -20.85
N LEU A 301 -6.00 -2.32 -21.44
CA LEU A 301 -6.19 -1.08 -22.18
C LEU A 301 -5.45 -1.19 -23.51
N TYR A 302 -6.17 -0.94 -24.60
CA TYR A 302 -5.64 -0.98 -25.97
C TYR A 302 -6.23 0.18 -26.78
N GLU A 303 -5.44 0.80 -27.64
CA GLU A 303 -5.96 1.76 -28.63
C GLU A 303 -6.88 1.05 -29.62
N ALA A 304 -7.83 1.79 -30.22
CA ALA A 304 -8.83 1.20 -31.11
C ALA A 304 -8.26 0.53 -32.37
N ASP A 305 -7.04 0.84 -32.77
CA ASP A 305 -6.32 0.24 -33.89
C ASP A 305 -5.22 -0.74 -33.46
N ASP A 306 -5.10 -1.04 -32.16
CA ASP A 306 -4.13 -1.99 -31.65
C ASP A 306 -4.52 -3.43 -32.03
N PRO A 307 -3.69 -4.16 -32.81
CA PRO A 307 -3.99 -5.54 -33.21
C PRO A 307 -4.08 -6.51 -32.03
N ALA A 308 -3.52 -6.18 -30.85
CA ALA A 308 -3.65 -7.02 -29.66
C ALA A 308 -5.12 -7.13 -29.18
N ALA A 309 -5.94 -6.10 -29.42
CA ALA A 309 -7.36 -6.13 -29.07
C ALA A 309 -8.15 -7.19 -29.88
N GLU A 310 -7.71 -7.52 -31.10
CA GLU A 310 -8.36 -8.52 -31.96
C GLU A 310 -8.35 -9.93 -31.35
N VAL A 311 -7.41 -10.23 -30.46
CA VAL A 311 -7.38 -11.52 -29.78
C VAL A 311 -8.60 -11.67 -28.87
N PHE A 312 -8.93 -10.63 -28.11
CA PHE A 312 -10.08 -10.61 -27.21
C PHE A 312 -11.40 -10.64 -27.98
N LEU A 313 -11.51 -9.86 -29.08
CA LEU A 313 -12.71 -9.83 -29.92
C LEU A 313 -13.05 -11.22 -30.49
N ARG A 314 -12.05 -11.92 -31.04
CA ARG A 314 -12.23 -13.28 -31.56
C ARG A 314 -12.63 -14.28 -30.48
N MET A 315 -12.13 -14.12 -29.25
CA MET A 315 -12.50 -14.99 -28.13
C MET A 315 -13.94 -14.77 -27.68
N THR A 316 -14.43 -13.53 -27.68
CA THR A 316 -15.85 -13.24 -27.39
C THR A 316 -16.79 -13.77 -28.46
N GLU A 317 -16.44 -13.66 -29.75
CA GLU A 317 -17.24 -14.19 -30.86
C GLU A 317 -17.36 -15.73 -30.86
N GLN A 318 -16.40 -16.45 -30.27
CA GLN A 318 -16.39 -17.91 -30.17
C GLN A 318 -17.15 -18.45 -28.96
N SER A 319 -17.55 -17.57 -28.04
CA SER A 319 -18.22 -17.94 -26.79
C SER A 319 -19.75 -17.78 -26.85
N GLU A 320 -20.28 -17.27 -27.97
CA GLU A 320 -21.71 -17.21 -28.31
C GLU A 320 -22.17 -18.43 -29.12
#